data_AF-A0A7M2XUS7-F1
#
_entry.id   AF-A0A7M2XUS7-F1
#
_cell.length_a   1.000
_cell.length_b   1.000
_cell.length_c   1.000
_cell.angle_alpha   90.00
_cell.angle_beta   90.00
_cell.angle_gamma   90.00
#
_symmetry.space_group_name_H-M   'P 1'
#
loop_
_entity.id
_entity.type
_entity.pdbx_description
1 polymer ?
#
loop_
_entity_poly.entity_id
_entity_poly.type
_entity_poly.pdbx_seq_one_letter_code
_entity_poly.pdbx_strand_id
1 'polypeptide(L)'
;MKPWLLRGLGLALVHVLVRVLLGAALIQWPLQGSVLRWLGFAVVVVAAFVWAGLDGIRDHRAHPDADEGDDLTMRWLAAGAVTGLVGGVLTWLVDTVTPMPVGVTSLFFEITSGAAFTVLLVFLPAMAAVTLGRFFARRNERKAARDDDWSVHRDHHAPAGVGAAAGSAPANSAQQTDPAWRSDDSPTEVFPRVDPKQ
;
A
#
# COMPACT_ATOMS: atom_id res chain seq x y z
N MET A 1 20.37 3.90 -4.13
CA MET A 1 19.92 4.18 -2.74
C MET A 1 18.65 3.38 -2.49
N LYS A 2 18.46 2.79 -1.30
CA LYS A 2 17.28 1.94 -1.04
C LYS A 2 16.00 2.81 -1.13
N PRO A 3 15.07 2.57 -2.07
CA PRO A 3 13.95 3.48 -2.36
C PRO A 3 12.95 3.61 -1.22
N TRP A 4 12.99 2.74 -0.22
CA TRP A 4 12.19 2.88 1.01
C TRP A 4 12.74 3.98 1.95
N LEU A 5 14.06 4.22 1.94
CA LEU A 5 14.70 5.20 2.83
C LEU A 5 14.33 6.63 2.42
N LEU A 6 14.23 6.90 1.11
CA LEU A 6 13.79 8.21 0.60
C LEU A 6 12.37 8.56 1.02
N ARG A 7 11.48 7.57 1.15
CA ARG A 7 10.09 7.78 1.58
C ARG A 7 10.02 8.17 3.04
N GLY A 8 10.72 7.40 3.90
CA GLY A 8 10.84 7.71 5.32
C GLY A 8 11.50 9.06 5.58
N LEU A 9 12.57 9.38 4.84
CA LEU A 9 13.25 10.66 4.97
C LEU A 9 12.41 11.83 4.43
N GLY A 10 11.66 11.63 3.34
CA GLY A 10 10.74 12.63 2.81
C GLY A 10 9.62 12.95 3.81
N LEU A 11 9.05 11.93 4.47
CA LEU A 11 8.07 12.14 5.54
C LEU A 11 8.67 12.78 6.79
N ALA A 12 9.89 12.40 7.18
CA ALA A 12 10.64 13.09 8.23
C ALA A 12 10.78 14.58 7.93
N LEU A 13 11.15 14.93 6.71
CA LEU A 13 11.29 16.32 6.28
C LEU A 13 9.94 17.07 6.32
N VAL A 14 8.87 16.46 5.80
CA VAL A 14 7.51 17.03 5.86
C VAL A 14 7.08 17.27 7.29
N HIS A 15 7.27 16.28 8.17
CA HIS A 15 6.90 16.37 9.58
C HIS A 15 7.65 17.48 10.32
N VAL A 16 8.96 17.58 10.11
CA VAL A 16 9.78 18.65 10.69
C VAL A 16 9.35 20.01 10.15
N LEU A 17 9.17 20.15 8.84
CA LEU A 17 8.74 21.40 8.22
C LEU A 17 7.38 21.86 8.78
N VAL A 18 6.41 20.95 8.89
CA VAL A 18 5.10 21.24 9.46
C VAL A 18 5.24 21.72 10.91
N ARG A 19 6.09 21.08 11.72
CA ARG A 19 6.34 21.52 13.10
C ARG A 19 6.98 22.90 13.19
N VAL A 20 7.98 23.19 12.35
CA VAL A 20 8.62 24.51 12.31
C VAL A 20 7.63 25.60 11.92
N LEU A 21 6.84 25.37 10.86
CA LEU A 21 5.80 26.31 10.42
C LEU A 21 4.72 26.50 11.49
N LEU A 22 4.33 25.42 12.18
CA LEU A 22 3.38 25.48 13.28
C LEU A 22 3.94 26.30 14.46
N GLY A 23 5.19 26.08 14.86
CA GLY A 23 5.86 26.86 15.90
C GLY A 23 5.90 28.36 15.57
N ALA A 24 6.26 28.70 14.32
CA ALA A 24 6.23 30.07 13.84
C ALA A 24 4.81 30.68 13.82
N ALA A 25 3.81 29.92 13.36
CA ALA A 25 2.42 30.36 13.31
C ALA A 25 1.84 30.61 14.71
N LEU A 26 2.22 29.80 15.71
CA LEU A 26 1.77 29.98 17.09
C LEU A 26 2.28 31.28 17.73
N ILE A 27 3.45 31.77 17.31
CA ILE A 27 3.97 33.08 17.75
C ILE A 27 3.10 34.22 17.19
N GLN A 28 2.66 34.10 15.93
CA GLN A 28 1.89 35.15 15.26
C GLN A 28 0.39 35.12 15.62
N TRP A 29 -0.18 33.94 15.83
CA TRP A 29 -1.61 33.73 16.10
C TRP A 29 -1.87 32.91 17.37
N PRO A 30 -1.56 33.44 18.57
CA PRO A 30 -1.66 32.69 19.82
C PRO A 30 -3.09 32.24 20.16
N LEU A 31 -4.13 33.02 19.79
CA LEU A 31 -5.53 32.68 20.07
C LEU A 31 -6.04 31.47 19.28
N GLN A 32 -5.41 31.14 18.14
CA GLN A 32 -5.86 30.07 17.24
C GLN A 32 -5.07 28.76 17.43
N GLY A 33 -4.40 28.62 18.58
CA GLY A 33 -3.43 27.54 18.78
C GLY A 33 -3.99 26.13 18.68
N SER A 34 -5.26 25.92 19.02
CA SER A 34 -5.92 24.61 18.85
C SER A 34 -6.14 24.27 17.38
N VAL A 35 -6.69 25.22 16.61
CA VAL A 35 -6.98 25.07 15.18
C VAL A 35 -5.68 24.81 14.40
N LEU A 36 -4.62 25.57 14.68
CA LEU A 36 -3.33 25.41 14.02
C LEU A 36 -2.71 24.03 14.28
N ARG A 37 -2.83 23.50 15.50
CA ARG A 37 -2.34 22.15 15.85
C ARG A 37 -3.10 21.05 15.10
N TRP A 38 -4.43 21.15 15.06
CA TRP A 38 -5.26 20.23 14.28
C TRP A 38 -4.93 20.29 12.78
N LEU A 39 -4.68 21.47 12.25
CA LEU A 39 -4.28 21.65 10.85
C LEU A 39 -2.92 21.02 10.57
N GLY A 40 -1.91 21.27 11.41
CA GLY A 40 -0.59 20.63 11.27
C GLY A 40 -0.68 19.10 11.35
N PHE A 41 -1.45 18.58 12.30
CA PHE A 41 -1.75 17.16 12.40
C PHE A 41 -2.38 16.61 11.11
N ALA A 42 -3.42 17.28 10.59
CA ALA A 42 -4.11 16.86 9.37
C ALA A 42 -3.18 16.84 8.16
N VAL A 43 -2.28 17.81 8.02
CA VAL A 43 -1.31 17.86 6.92
C VAL A 43 -0.39 16.64 6.93
N VAL A 44 0.16 16.26 8.08
CA VAL A 44 1.04 15.08 8.20
C VAL A 44 0.27 13.80 7.88
N VAL A 45 -0.95 13.66 8.39
CA VAL A 45 -1.82 12.51 8.10
C VAL A 45 -2.13 12.41 6.61
N VAL A 46 -2.53 13.51 5.97
CA VAL A 46 -2.84 13.54 4.54
C VAL A 46 -1.60 13.23 3.71
N ALA A 47 -0.43 13.77 4.06
CA ALA A 47 0.82 13.46 3.37
C ALA A 47 1.16 11.97 3.44
N ALA A 48 1.08 11.37 4.63
CA ALA A 48 1.29 9.94 4.82
C ALA A 48 0.26 9.11 4.03
N PHE A 49 -1.02 9.48 4.12
CA PHE A 49 -2.13 8.78 3.46
C PHE A 49 -1.98 8.81 1.93
N VAL A 50 -1.78 9.98 1.33
CA VAL A 50 -1.66 10.11 -0.13
C VAL A 50 -0.45 9.35 -0.65
N TRP A 51 0.71 9.49 0.00
CA TRP A 51 1.93 8.80 -0.43
C TRP A 51 1.76 7.28 -0.32
N ALA A 52 1.27 6.78 0.81
CA ALA A 52 1.05 5.36 1.04
C ALA A 52 0.02 4.77 0.07
N GLY A 53 -1.05 5.51 -0.24
CA GLY A 53 -2.03 5.12 -1.25
C GLY A 53 -1.42 5.00 -2.64
N LEU A 54 -0.59 5.98 -3.05
CA LEU A 54 0.15 5.92 -4.31
C LEU A 54 1.11 4.72 -4.35
N ASP A 55 1.78 4.41 -3.25
CA ASP A 55 2.64 3.23 -3.15
C ASP A 55 1.84 1.93 -3.21
N GLY A 56 0.66 1.84 -2.58
CA GLY A 56 -0.22 0.67 -2.69
C GLY A 56 -0.74 0.44 -4.11
N ILE A 57 -1.08 1.51 -4.84
CA ILE A 57 -1.47 1.43 -6.26
C ILE A 57 -0.27 0.99 -7.12
N ARG A 58 0.93 1.52 -6.86
CA ARG A 58 2.15 1.15 -7.59
C ARG A 58 2.52 -0.32 -7.39
N ASP A 59 2.43 -0.80 -6.15
CA ASP A 59 2.72 -2.18 -5.78
C ASP A 59 1.77 -3.16 -6.49
N HIS A 60 0.46 -2.90 -6.49
CA HIS A 60 -0.52 -3.75 -7.19
C HIS A 60 -0.25 -3.84 -8.70
N ARG A 61 0.19 -2.75 -9.34
CA ARG A 61 0.53 -2.76 -10.78
C ARG A 61 1.83 -3.50 -11.09
N ALA A 62 2.75 -3.57 -10.13
CA ALA A 62 4.02 -4.27 -10.30
C ALA A 62 3.89 -5.76 -9.99
N HIS A 63 3.02 -6.13 -9.05
CA HIS A 63 2.77 -7.50 -8.61
C HIS A 63 1.26 -7.79 -8.68
N PRO A 64 0.74 -8.24 -9.83
CA PRO A 64 -0.69 -8.55 -10.01
C PRO A 64 -1.16 -9.69 -9.11
N ASP A 65 -0.26 -10.64 -8.83
CA ASP A 65 -0.52 -11.78 -7.96
C ASP A 65 -0.31 -11.39 -6.48
N ALA A 66 -1.29 -11.73 -5.64
CA ALA A 66 -1.35 -11.27 -4.26
C ALA A 66 -0.18 -11.77 -3.39
N ASP A 67 0.39 -12.92 -3.75
CA ASP A 67 1.46 -13.60 -3.01
C ASP A 67 2.86 -13.05 -3.33
N GLU A 68 3.02 -12.29 -4.41
CA GLU A 68 4.29 -11.66 -4.81
C GLU A 68 4.42 -10.20 -4.35
N GLY A 69 3.40 -9.68 -3.66
CA GLY A 69 3.37 -8.30 -3.21
C GLY A 69 4.49 -7.95 -2.23
N ASP A 70 5.04 -6.75 -2.37
CA ASP A 70 6.12 -6.28 -1.52
C ASP A 70 5.64 -6.06 -0.07
N ASP A 71 6.49 -6.28 0.95
CA ASP A 71 6.13 -6.04 2.36
C ASP A 71 6.09 -4.54 2.68
N LEU A 72 5.03 -3.90 2.20
CA LEU A 72 4.73 -2.48 2.43
C LEU A 72 4.49 -2.20 3.92
N THR A 73 4.04 -3.19 4.69
CA THR A 73 3.82 -3.06 6.13
C THR A 73 5.15 -2.75 6.83
N MET A 74 6.16 -3.59 6.62
CA MET A 74 7.48 -3.38 7.23
C MET A 74 8.13 -2.08 6.74
N ARG A 75 7.93 -1.73 5.47
CA ARG A 75 8.46 -0.48 4.89
C ARG A 75 7.85 0.76 5.52
N TRP A 76 6.53 0.79 5.67
CA TRP A 76 5.84 1.92 6.29
C TRP A 76 6.09 2.01 7.79
N LEU A 77 6.27 0.87 8.45
CA LEU A 77 6.71 0.84 9.85
C LEU A 77 8.12 1.46 9.99
N ALA A 78 9.07 1.04 9.15
CA ALA A 78 10.41 1.60 9.15
C ALA A 78 10.42 3.10 8.78
N ALA A 79 9.60 3.52 7.81
CA ALA A 79 9.44 4.92 7.45
C ALA A 79 8.87 5.76 8.61
N GLY A 80 7.87 5.25 9.32
CA GLY A 80 7.32 5.87 10.52
C GLY A 80 8.36 5.97 11.64
N ALA A 81 9.13 4.92 11.89
CA ALA A 81 10.22 4.91 12.87
C ALA A 81 11.31 5.94 12.55
N VAL A 82 11.77 6.01 11.29
CA VAL A 82 12.72 7.03 10.84
C VAL A 82 12.12 8.43 11.00
N THR A 83 10.88 8.63 10.59
CA THR A 83 10.17 9.91 10.75
C THR A 83 10.07 10.35 12.21
N GLY A 84 9.72 9.43 13.11
CA GLY A 84 9.59 9.73 14.55
C GLY A 84 10.92 10.03 15.22
N LEU A 85 11.95 9.21 14.98
CA LEU A 85 13.26 9.39 15.62
C LEU A 85 14.02 10.58 15.03
N VAL A 86 14.19 10.62 13.72
CA VAL A 86 14.92 11.71 13.04
C VAL A 86 14.14 13.02 13.19
N GLY A 87 12.81 12.96 13.04
CA GLY A 87 11.95 14.13 13.22
C GLY A 87 12.01 14.70 14.63
N GLY A 88 11.97 13.84 15.66
CA GLY A 88 12.15 14.27 17.06
C GLY A 88 13.51 14.90 17.31
N VAL A 89 14.60 14.27 16.88
CA VAL A 89 15.95 14.85 17.04
C VAL A 89 16.08 16.19 16.32
N LEU A 90 15.54 16.31 15.10
CA LEU A 90 15.58 17.55 14.35
C LEU A 90 14.71 18.64 14.99
N THR A 91 13.53 18.31 15.52
CA THR A 91 12.67 19.30 16.18
C THR A 91 13.28 19.81 17.47
N TRP A 92 13.85 18.91 18.28
CA TRP A 92 14.62 19.29 19.45
C TRP A 92 15.82 20.18 19.08
N LEU A 93 16.55 19.87 18.01
CA LEU A 93 17.68 20.67 17.56
C LEU A 93 17.24 22.09 17.16
N VAL A 94 16.13 22.22 16.43
CA VAL A 94 15.56 23.53 16.05
C VAL A 94 15.16 24.34 17.27
N ASP A 95 14.50 23.72 18.24
CA ASP A 95 14.08 24.33 19.51
C ASP A 95 15.29 24.78 20.36
N THR A 96 16.40 24.03 20.29
CA THR A 96 17.65 24.37 21.00
C THR A 96 18.36 25.59 20.41
N VAL A 97 18.35 25.73 19.08
CA VAL A 97 19.06 26.83 18.40
C VAL A 97 18.20 28.07 18.13
N THR A 98 16.87 27.93 18.22
CA THR A 98 15.90 28.98 17.89
C THR A 98 14.94 29.16 19.07
N PRO A 99 14.63 30.39 19.51
CA PRO A 99 13.62 30.64 20.56
C PRO A 99 12.17 30.43 20.05
N MET A 100 11.95 29.50 19.12
CA MET A 100 10.63 29.15 18.60
C MET A 100 10.10 27.92 19.36
N PRO A 101 8.83 27.91 19.80
CA PRO A 101 8.23 26.75 20.45
C PRO A 101 7.90 25.69 19.40
N VAL A 102 8.90 24.88 19.03
CA VAL A 102 8.77 23.79 18.05
C VAL A 102 8.68 22.45 18.79
N GLY A 103 9.45 22.31 19.88
CA GLY A 103 9.41 21.20 20.82
C GLY A 103 8.43 21.43 21.96
N VAL A 104 8.11 20.35 22.68
CA VAL A 104 7.22 20.40 23.86
C VAL A 104 7.95 20.08 25.17
N THR A 105 9.13 19.43 25.12
CA THR A 105 9.78 18.82 26.30
C THR A 105 11.26 18.53 26.04
N SER A 106 11.93 17.87 26.99
CA SER A 106 13.30 17.36 26.86
C SER A 106 13.46 16.33 25.73
N LEU A 107 14.68 16.22 25.20
CA LEU A 107 15.07 15.28 24.14
C LEU A 107 14.63 13.83 24.44
N PHE A 108 14.72 13.39 25.71
CA PHE A 108 14.34 12.05 26.11
C PHE A 108 12.85 11.77 25.87
N PHE A 109 11.99 12.74 26.15
CA PHE A 109 10.56 12.62 25.88
C PHE A 109 10.26 12.60 24.38
N GLU A 110 10.97 13.39 23.59
CA GLU A 110 10.79 13.41 22.13
C GLU A 110 11.18 12.08 21.48
N ILE A 111 12.28 11.45 21.92
CA ILE A 111 12.75 10.17 21.36
C ILE A 111 11.89 8.98 21.80
N THR A 112 11.17 9.09 22.92
CA THR A 112 10.33 8.01 23.44
C THR A 112 8.88 8.22 23.01
N SER A 113 8.10 8.95 23.80
CA SER A 113 6.68 9.20 23.59
C SER A 113 6.41 9.99 22.31
N GLY A 114 7.22 11.02 22.03
CA GLY A 114 7.08 11.84 20.82
C GLY A 114 7.30 11.05 19.53
N ALA A 115 8.35 10.22 19.51
CA ALA A 115 8.67 9.35 18.39
C ALA A 115 7.60 8.28 18.23
N ALA A 116 7.22 7.57 19.30
CA ALA A 116 6.19 6.54 19.27
C ALA A 116 4.86 7.07 18.73
N PHE A 117 4.43 8.25 19.20
CA PHE A 117 3.25 8.92 18.67
C PHE A 117 3.38 9.22 17.18
N THR A 118 4.54 9.74 16.76
CA THR A 118 4.80 10.06 15.34
C THR A 118 4.84 8.80 14.47
N VAL A 119 5.38 7.69 14.98
CA VAL A 119 5.35 6.40 14.27
C VAL A 119 3.91 5.98 14.02
N LEU A 120 3.05 5.98 15.05
CA LEU A 120 1.64 5.63 14.93
C LEU A 120 0.89 6.60 14.00
N LEU A 121 1.18 7.89 14.12
CA LEU A 121 0.59 8.94 13.31
C LEU A 121 0.84 8.76 11.82
N VAL A 122 2.01 8.25 11.45
CA VAL A 122 2.36 7.97 10.05
C VAL A 122 1.86 6.59 9.63
N PHE A 123 2.08 5.58 10.48
CA PHE A 123 1.83 4.18 10.14
C PHE A 123 0.35 3.85 9.96
N LEU A 124 -0.53 4.28 10.88
CA LEU A 124 -1.96 3.97 10.79
C LEU A 124 -2.62 4.48 9.50
N PRO A 125 -2.55 5.78 9.17
CA PRO A 125 -3.16 6.28 7.94
C PRO A 125 -2.48 5.71 6.70
N ALA A 126 -1.17 5.41 6.76
CA ALA A 126 -0.48 4.75 5.66
C ALA A 126 -1.04 3.35 5.39
N MET A 127 -1.24 2.52 6.41
CA MET A 127 -1.82 1.18 6.24
C MET A 127 -3.26 1.24 5.70
N ALA A 128 -4.06 2.19 6.20
CA ALA A 128 -5.40 2.43 5.65
C ALA A 128 -5.34 2.83 4.16
N ALA A 129 -4.39 3.67 3.77
CA ALA A 129 -4.25 4.11 2.39
C ALA A 129 -3.69 3.03 1.45
N VAL A 130 -2.72 2.22 1.88
CA VAL A 130 -2.18 1.10 1.08
C VAL A 130 -3.30 0.11 0.74
N THR A 131 -4.11 -0.26 1.75
CA THR A 131 -5.23 -1.19 1.56
C THR A 131 -6.29 -0.64 0.61
N LEU A 132 -6.66 0.64 0.76
CA LEU A 132 -7.54 1.34 -0.18
C LEU A 132 -6.93 1.42 -1.58
N GLY A 133 -5.65 1.76 -1.70
CA GLY A 133 -4.94 1.88 -2.97
C GLY A 133 -4.97 0.59 -3.77
N ARG A 134 -4.66 -0.55 -3.11
CA ARG A 134 -4.75 -1.88 -3.73
C ARG A 134 -6.18 -2.23 -4.11
N PHE A 135 -7.18 -1.87 -3.29
CA PHE A 135 -8.59 -2.09 -3.61
C PHE A 135 -9.05 -1.31 -4.85
N PHE A 136 -8.71 -0.02 -4.95
CA PHE A 136 -9.06 0.81 -6.10
C PHE A 136 -8.36 0.34 -7.38
N ALA A 137 -7.09 -0.05 -7.31
CA ALA A 137 -6.35 -0.58 -8.46
C ALA A 137 -7.01 -1.85 -9.03
N ARG A 138 -7.28 -2.84 -8.17
CA ARG A 138 -8.01 -4.07 -8.55
C ARG A 138 -9.37 -3.80 -9.17
N ARG A 139 -10.12 -2.83 -8.62
CA ARG A 139 -11.43 -2.45 -9.14
C ARG A 139 -11.32 -1.84 -10.54
N ASN A 140 -10.28 -1.06 -10.79
CA ASN A 140 -10.06 -0.41 -12.07
C ASN A 140 -9.69 -1.42 -13.17
N GLU A 141 -8.86 -2.42 -12.85
CA GLU A 141 -8.51 -3.51 -13.77
C GLU A 141 -9.73 -4.36 -14.15
N ARG A 142 -10.57 -4.73 -13.17
CA ARG A 142 -11.83 -5.44 -13.44
C ARG A 142 -12.79 -4.66 -14.32
N LYS A 143 -12.82 -3.34 -14.16
CA LYS A 143 -13.64 -2.47 -15.00
C LYS A 143 -13.10 -2.42 -16.43
N ALA A 144 -11.79 -2.25 -16.59
CA ALA A 144 -11.14 -2.26 -17.90
C ALA A 144 -11.39 -3.57 -18.66
N ALA A 145 -11.19 -4.72 -18.00
CA ALA A 145 -11.46 -6.04 -18.61
C ALA A 145 -12.92 -6.22 -19.05
N ARG A 146 -13.88 -5.64 -18.31
CA ARG A 146 -15.30 -5.67 -18.67
C ARG A 146 -15.64 -4.77 -19.85
N ASP A 147 -14.98 -3.61 -19.95
CA ASP A 147 -15.18 -2.68 -21.05
C ASP A 147 -14.55 -3.23 -22.36
N ASP A 148 -13.43 -3.95 -22.27
CA ASP A 148 -12.79 -4.63 -23.40
C ASP A 148 -13.66 -5.79 -23.94
N ASP A 149 -14.26 -6.62 -23.08
CA ASP A 149 -15.15 -7.74 -23.47
C ASP A 149 -16.39 -7.28 -24.28
N TRP A 150 -16.98 -6.13 -23.93
CA TRP A 150 -18.11 -5.55 -24.67
C TRP A 150 -17.75 -5.01 -26.06
N SER A 151 -16.48 -4.63 -26.27
CA SER A 151 -16.00 -4.08 -27.54
C SER A 151 -15.82 -5.14 -28.64
N VAL A 152 -15.76 -6.44 -28.27
CA VAL A 152 -15.50 -7.56 -29.19
C VAL A 152 -16.78 -8.19 -29.77
N HIS A 153 -17.98 -7.75 -29.35
CA HIS A 153 -19.26 -8.30 -29.84
C HIS A 153 -19.99 -7.44 -30.91
N ARG A 154 -19.28 -6.51 -31.56
CA ARG A 154 -19.82 -5.82 -32.75
C ARG A 154 -19.25 -6.50 -34.01
N ASP A 155 -20.15 -7.12 -34.79
CA ASP A 155 -19.98 -7.57 -36.18
C ASP A 155 -19.69 -9.06 -36.46
N HIS A 156 -20.62 -9.96 -36.13
CA HIS A 156 -20.80 -11.22 -36.89
C HIS A 156 -22.28 -11.55 -37.11
N HIS A 157 -23.00 -10.70 -37.86
CA HIS A 157 -24.17 -11.12 -38.63
C HIS A 157 -23.80 -11.09 -40.12
N ALA A 158 -23.03 -12.09 -40.56
CA ALA A 158 -22.91 -12.39 -41.98
C ALA A 158 -24.13 -13.22 -42.39
N PRO A 159 -24.90 -12.81 -43.42
CA PRO A 159 -26.06 -13.59 -43.87
C PRO A 159 -25.61 -14.91 -44.47
N ALA A 160 -26.28 -15.99 -44.06
CA ALA A 160 -26.07 -17.34 -44.55
C ALA A 160 -26.31 -17.40 -46.07
N GLY A 161 -25.22 -17.50 -46.84
CA GLY A 161 -25.23 -17.83 -48.26
C GLY A 161 -25.39 -19.34 -48.43
N VAL A 162 -26.55 -19.73 -48.96
CA VAL A 162 -26.89 -21.11 -49.33
C VAL A 162 -26.08 -21.51 -50.57
N GLY A 163 -25.29 -22.58 -50.50
CA GLY A 163 -24.52 -23.10 -51.64
C GLY A 163 -23.98 -24.50 -51.37
N ALA A 164 -24.63 -25.50 -51.96
CA ALA A 164 -24.23 -26.90 -51.91
C ALA A 164 -23.07 -27.21 -52.86
N ALA A 165 -22.08 -28.01 -52.43
CA ALA A 165 -21.42 -29.04 -53.23
C ALA A 165 -20.42 -29.86 -52.38
N ALA A 166 -20.30 -31.13 -52.75
CA ALA A 166 -19.65 -32.23 -52.08
C ALA A 166 -18.11 -32.21 -52.03
N GLY A 167 -17.52 -32.99 -51.13
CA GLY A 167 -16.16 -33.53 -51.32
C GLY A 167 -15.36 -33.87 -50.06
N SER A 168 -15.38 -35.15 -49.69
CA SER A 168 -14.24 -35.96 -49.18
C SER A 168 -13.35 -35.45 -48.01
N ALA A 169 -13.41 -36.20 -46.91
CA ALA A 169 -12.39 -36.33 -45.85
C ALA A 169 -11.11 -37.07 -46.40
N PRO A 170 -9.96 -37.18 -45.69
CA PRO A 170 -9.81 -37.17 -44.23
C PRO A 170 -8.52 -36.54 -43.61
N ALA A 171 -8.54 -36.53 -42.26
CA ALA A 171 -7.44 -36.64 -41.30
C ALA A 171 -6.34 -35.56 -41.29
N ASN A 172 -6.27 -34.77 -40.21
CA ASN A 172 -5.17 -34.78 -39.23
C ASN A 172 -5.40 -33.70 -38.15
N SER A 173 -5.49 -34.08 -36.88
CA SER A 173 -4.96 -33.33 -35.73
C SER A 173 -5.52 -33.94 -34.44
N ALA A 174 -4.71 -34.81 -33.83
CA ALA A 174 -4.80 -35.11 -32.42
C ALA A 174 -4.64 -33.81 -31.62
N GLN A 175 -5.62 -33.46 -30.79
CA GLN A 175 -5.40 -32.63 -29.62
C GLN A 175 -6.46 -33.01 -28.59
N GLN A 176 -6.20 -34.13 -27.93
CA GLN A 176 -6.91 -34.55 -26.74
C GLN A 176 -6.59 -33.55 -25.63
N THR A 177 -7.54 -32.68 -25.29
CA THR A 177 -7.41 -31.75 -24.17
C THR A 177 -7.70 -32.50 -22.88
N ASP A 178 -6.65 -33.05 -22.27
CA ASP A 178 -6.66 -33.52 -20.89
C ASP A 178 -6.76 -32.31 -19.93
N PRO A 179 -7.77 -32.25 -19.03
CA PRO A 179 -7.72 -31.32 -17.91
C PRO A 179 -6.74 -31.87 -16.87
N ALA A 180 -5.54 -31.28 -16.81
CA ALA A 180 -4.43 -31.59 -15.90
C ALA A 180 -4.69 -31.31 -14.39
N TRP A 181 -5.93 -31.43 -13.92
CA TRP A 181 -6.33 -31.08 -12.54
C TRP A 181 -7.24 -32.11 -11.86
N ARG A 182 -7.30 -33.35 -12.37
CA ARG A 182 -8.12 -34.41 -11.74
C ARG A 182 -7.39 -35.75 -11.64
N SER A 183 -6.44 -35.82 -10.69
CA SER A 183 -6.06 -37.02 -9.90
C SER A 183 -4.76 -36.71 -9.14
N ASP A 184 -4.88 -36.01 -8.00
CA ASP A 184 -3.85 -36.09 -6.96
C ASP A 184 -4.15 -37.34 -6.12
N ASP A 185 -3.73 -38.51 -6.63
CA ASP A 185 -3.70 -39.78 -5.90
C ASP A 185 -2.40 -39.87 -5.08
N SER A 186 -2.10 -38.84 -4.28
CA SER A 186 -1.04 -38.96 -3.28
C SER A 186 -1.47 -39.99 -2.22
N PRO A 187 -0.66 -41.03 -1.95
CA PRO A 187 -1.01 -42.04 -0.96
C PRO A 187 -1.13 -41.37 0.41
N THR A 188 -2.34 -41.31 0.93
CA THR A 188 -2.58 -40.84 2.30
C THR A 188 -2.01 -41.87 3.26
N GLU A 189 -0.93 -41.52 3.96
CA GLU A 189 -0.34 -42.38 4.97
C GLU A 189 -1.33 -42.59 6.12
N VAL A 190 -1.80 -43.82 6.27
CA VAL A 190 -2.66 -44.24 7.40
C VAL A 190 -1.76 -44.49 8.60
N PHE A 191 -1.78 -43.58 9.57
CA PHE A 191 -1.04 -43.76 10.82
C PHE A 191 -1.63 -44.93 11.63
N PRO A 192 -0.79 -45.86 12.13
CA PRO A 192 -1.26 -46.94 12.99
C PRO A 192 -1.82 -46.39 14.30
N ARG A 193 -2.92 -46.98 14.77
CA ARG A 193 -3.57 -46.61 16.03
C ARG A 193 -2.60 -46.87 17.18
N VAL A 194 -2.29 -45.84 17.96
CA VAL A 194 -1.51 -45.99 19.18
C VAL A 194 -2.38 -46.69 20.21
N ASP A 195 -2.06 -47.94 20.53
CA ASP A 195 -2.71 -48.65 21.63
C ASP A 195 -2.33 -48.00 22.97
N PRO A 196 -3.31 -47.67 23.82
CA PRO A 196 -3.01 -47.22 25.17
C PRO A 196 -2.45 -48.41 25.96
N LYS A 197 -1.20 -48.27 26.40
CA LYS A 197 -0.50 -49.25 27.22
C LYS A 197 -1.34 -49.60 28.47
N GLN A 198 -1.46 -50.90 28.74
CA GLN A 198 -1.86 -51.45 30.03
C GLN A 198 -0.88 -51.03 31.13
#